data_AF-A0A3B4WL50-F1
#
_entry.id   AF-A0A3B4WL50-F1
#
_cell.length_a   1.000
_cell.length_b   1.000
_cell.length_c   1.000
_cell.angle_alpha   90.00
_cell.angle_beta   90.00
_cell.angle_gamma   90.00
#
_symmetry.space_group_name_H-M   'P 1'
#
loop_
_entity.id
_entity.type
_entity.pdbx_description
1 polymer ?
#
loop_
_entity_poly.entity_id
_entity_poly.type
_entity_poly.pdbx_seq_one_letter_code
_entity_poly.pdbx_strand_id
1 'polypeptide(L)'
;MNLCAQYLRQAEALKADMTDSKLGAAEVWTSRQALQDLYQKMLVTDLEYALDKKVEQDLWNHAFKNQITTLQSQAKNRANPNRSEVQANLSLFLEAASGFYTQLLQELCTVFNVDLPCRVKSSQLGIISNKQSNTSAIVTPQPSSCSYICQHCLVHLGDIGGKTSPA
;
A
#
# COMPACT_ATOMS: atom_id res chain seq x y z
N MET A 1 21.53 -3.60 -14.59
CA MET A 1 20.08 -3.84 -14.75
C MET A 1 19.37 -3.03 -13.68
N ASN A 2 18.38 -2.21 -14.06
CA ASN A 2 17.64 -1.40 -13.10
C ASN A 2 16.73 -2.32 -12.27
N LEU A 3 16.96 -2.39 -10.95
CA LEU A 3 16.24 -3.28 -10.02
C LEU A 3 14.73 -2.99 -10.03
N CYS A 4 14.33 -1.71 -10.13
CA CYS A 4 12.93 -1.30 -10.21
C CYS A 4 12.26 -1.75 -11.51
N ALA A 5 13.00 -1.84 -12.62
CA ALA A 5 12.47 -2.40 -13.87
C ALA A 5 12.25 -3.92 -13.80
N GLN A 6 12.99 -4.64 -12.94
CA GLN A 6 12.71 -6.05 -12.67
C GLN A 6 11.47 -6.19 -11.77
N TYR A 7 11.34 -5.36 -10.73
CA TYR A 7 10.16 -5.34 -9.87
C TYR A 7 8.89 -5.00 -10.64
N LEU A 8 8.95 -4.05 -11.58
CA LEU A 8 7.78 -3.70 -12.39
C LEU A 8 7.27 -4.88 -13.23
N ARG A 9 8.18 -5.65 -13.86
CA ARG A 9 7.80 -6.87 -14.61
C ARG A 9 7.20 -7.94 -13.70
N GLN A 10 7.72 -8.10 -12.49
CA GLN A 10 7.13 -9.02 -11.51
C GLN A 10 5.75 -8.56 -11.06
N ALA A 11 5.57 -7.25 -10.85
CA ALA A 11 4.28 -6.67 -10.48
C ALA A 11 3.22 -6.86 -11.59
N GLU A 12 3.59 -6.71 -12.86
CA GLU A 12 2.70 -6.96 -14.00
C GLU A 12 2.23 -8.43 -14.04
N ALA A 13 3.12 -9.39 -13.79
CA ALA A 13 2.75 -10.80 -13.70
C ALA A 13 1.76 -11.05 -12.54
N LEU A 14 2.05 -10.52 -11.35
CA LEU A 14 1.18 -10.68 -10.17
C LEU A 14 -0.20 -10.04 -10.36
N LYS A 15 -0.30 -8.93 -11.11
CA LYS A 15 -1.59 -8.34 -11.47
C LYS A 15 -2.40 -9.26 -12.37
N ALA A 16 -1.75 -9.88 -13.36
CA ALA A 16 -2.41 -10.82 -14.26
C ALA A 16 -2.93 -12.03 -13.50
N ASP A 17 -2.12 -12.59 -12.59
CA ASP A 17 -2.49 -13.70 -11.72
C ASP A 17 -3.74 -13.37 -10.89
N MET A 18 -3.83 -12.17 -10.28
CA MET A 18 -5.01 -11.76 -9.50
C MET A 18 -6.30 -11.64 -10.31
N THR A 19 -6.21 -11.54 -11.64
CA THR A 19 -7.37 -11.53 -12.53
C THR A 19 -7.68 -12.90 -13.13
N ASP A 20 -6.78 -13.88 -12.94
CA ASP A 20 -7.02 -15.24 -13.41
C ASP A 20 -8.09 -15.91 -12.53
N SER A 21 -9.23 -16.21 -13.15
CA SER A 21 -10.38 -16.85 -12.49
C SER A 21 -10.09 -18.28 -12.03
N LYS A 22 -8.92 -18.84 -12.36
CA LYS A 22 -8.47 -20.17 -11.94
C LYS A 22 -7.84 -20.19 -10.55
N LEU A 23 -7.39 -19.05 -10.02
CA LEU A 23 -6.75 -19.00 -8.70
C LEU A 23 -7.78 -18.97 -7.57
N GLY A 24 -7.48 -19.71 -6.50
CA GLY A 24 -8.28 -19.70 -5.28
C GLY A 24 -8.13 -18.39 -4.51
N ALA A 25 -9.09 -18.09 -3.62
CA ALA A 25 -9.09 -16.85 -2.82
C ALA A 25 -7.80 -16.66 -1.99
N ALA A 26 -7.20 -17.75 -1.50
CA ALA A 26 -5.94 -17.73 -0.76
C ALA A 26 -4.74 -17.37 -1.66
N GLU A 27 -4.68 -17.89 -2.88
CA GLU A 27 -3.60 -17.60 -3.83
C GLU A 27 -3.67 -16.15 -4.29
N VAL A 28 -4.88 -15.66 -4.58
CA VAL A 28 -5.12 -14.24 -4.90
C VAL A 28 -4.70 -13.34 -3.75
N TRP A 29 -4.94 -13.74 -2.49
CA TRP A 29 -4.48 -13.01 -1.32
C TRP A 29 -2.96 -12.97 -1.22
N THR A 30 -2.28 -14.10 -1.41
CA THR A 30 -0.81 -14.17 -1.40
C THR A 30 -0.19 -13.34 -2.51
N SER A 31 -0.71 -13.43 -3.74
CA SER A 31 -0.26 -12.59 -4.85
C SER A 31 -0.46 -11.10 -4.56
N ARG A 32 -1.57 -10.74 -3.89
CA ARG A 32 -1.84 -9.36 -3.46
C ARG A 32 -0.82 -8.85 -2.47
N GLN A 33 -0.46 -9.67 -1.47
CA GLN A 33 0.56 -9.30 -0.51
C GLN A 33 1.93 -9.11 -1.19
N ALA A 34 2.30 -10.02 -2.09
CA ALA A 34 3.54 -9.91 -2.86
C ALA A 34 3.58 -8.64 -3.74
N LEU A 35 2.45 -8.26 -4.34
CA LEU A 35 2.33 -7.02 -5.12
C LEU A 35 2.52 -5.78 -4.24
N GLN A 36 1.91 -5.76 -3.05
CA GLN A 36 2.07 -4.67 -2.08
C GLN A 36 3.53 -4.51 -1.68
N ASP A 37 4.20 -5.60 -1.33
CA ASP A 37 5.60 -5.61 -0.91
C ASP A 37 6.55 -5.11 -2.02
N LEU A 38 6.29 -5.52 -3.28
CA LEU A 38 7.09 -5.07 -4.43
C LEU A 38 6.92 -3.57 -4.67
N TYR A 39 5.69 -3.07 -4.64
CA TYR A 39 5.43 -1.65 -4.85
C TYR A 39 5.93 -0.78 -3.71
N GLN A 40 5.83 -1.24 -2.46
CA GLN A 40 6.47 -0.58 -1.33
C GLN A 40 7.99 -0.49 -1.53
N LYS A 41 8.65 -1.59 -1.91
CA LYS A 41 10.09 -1.59 -2.19
C LYS A 41 10.44 -0.59 -3.29
N MET A 42 9.67 -0.51 -4.37
CA MET A 42 9.91 0.46 -5.44
C MET A 42 9.78 1.91 -4.95
N LEU A 43 8.71 2.22 -4.22
CA LEU A 43 8.46 3.57 -3.68
C LEU A 43 9.55 4.04 -2.69
N VAL A 44 10.14 3.11 -1.95
CA VAL A 44 11.16 3.41 -0.93
C VAL A 44 12.59 3.37 -1.50
N THR A 45 12.84 2.69 -2.62
CA THR A 45 14.18 2.59 -3.24
C THR A 45 14.42 3.59 -4.36
N ASP A 46 13.45 3.82 -5.24
CA ASP A 46 13.54 4.75 -6.36
C ASP A 46 12.18 5.42 -6.60
N LEU A 47 11.90 6.42 -5.78
CA LEU A 47 10.61 7.12 -5.79
C LEU A 47 10.34 7.81 -7.13
N GLU A 48 11.35 8.41 -7.76
CA GLU A 48 11.19 9.10 -9.05
C GLU A 48 10.77 8.12 -10.14
N TYR A 49 11.42 6.96 -10.22
CA TYR A 49 11.02 5.91 -11.16
C TYR A 49 9.63 5.34 -10.85
N ALA A 50 9.31 5.13 -9.57
CA ALA A 50 8.02 4.62 -9.15
C ALA A 50 6.88 5.57 -9.54
N LEU A 51 7.06 6.88 -9.33
CA LEU A 51 6.09 7.90 -9.70
C LEU A 51 5.96 8.05 -11.22
N ASP A 52 7.05 8.02 -11.97
CA ASP A 52 7.03 8.03 -13.45
C ASP A 52 6.20 6.87 -14.01
N LYS A 53 6.31 5.70 -13.36
CA LYS A 53 5.57 4.48 -13.73
C LYS A 53 4.20 4.37 -13.07
N LYS A 54 3.75 5.39 -12.33
CA LYS A 54 2.44 5.43 -11.66
C LYS A 54 2.21 4.27 -10.69
N VAL A 55 3.28 3.81 -10.03
CA VAL A 55 3.26 2.69 -9.09
C VAL A 55 2.30 2.95 -7.93
N GLU A 56 2.22 4.19 -7.45
CA GLU A 56 1.32 4.60 -6.37
C GLU A 56 -0.16 4.47 -6.74
N GLN A 57 -0.50 4.78 -8.00
CA GLN A 57 -1.85 4.64 -8.53
C GLN A 57 -2.20 3.16 -8.71
N ASP A 58 -1.27 2.38 -9.25
CA ASP A 58 -1.46 0.95 -9.47
C ASP A 58 -1.61 0.19 -8.15
N LEU A 59 -0.80 0.54 -7.15
CA LEU A 59 -0.90 0.01 -5.79
C LEU A 59 -2.29 0.26 -5.22
N TRP A 60 -2.78 1.50 -5.27
CA TRP A 60 -4.12 1.82 -4.80
C TRP A 60 -5.20 1.04 -5.57
N ASN A 61 -5.18 1.10 -6.91
CA ASN A 61 -6.24 0.54 -7.73
C ASN A 61 -6.30 -0.99 -7.65
N HIS A 62 -5.18 -1.66 -7.87
CA HIS A 62 -5.12 -3.11 -7.97
C HIS A 62 -5.03 -3.79 -6.60
N ALA A 63 -4.23 -3.26 -5.68
CA ALA A 63 -4.02 -3.90 -4.39
C ALA A 63 -5.12 -3.58 -3.37
N PHE A 64 -5.84 -2.46 -3.50
CA PHE A 64 -6.85 -2.06 -2.52
C PHE A 64 -8.23 -1.75 -3.12
N LYS A 65 -8.37 -0.71 -3.94
CA LYS A 65 -9.64 -0.15 -4.42
C LYS A 65 -10.56 -1.18 -5.07
N ASN A 66 -10.04 -2.03 -5.95
CA ASN A 66 -10.84 -3.06 -6.62
C ASN A 66 -11.46 -4.05 -5.63
N GLN A 67 -10.68 -4.47 -4.63
CA GLN A 67 -11.16 -5.38 -3.60
C GLN A 67 -12.16 -4.71 -2.67
N ILE A 68 -11.89 -3.47 -2.25
CA ILE A 68 -12.81 -2.66 -1.45
C ILE A 68 -14.14 -2.50 -2.18
N THR A 69 -14.12 -2.14 -3.46
CA THR A 69 -15.34 -1.94 -4.27
C THR A 69 -16.15 -3.23 -4.39
N THR A 70 -15.46 -4.36 -4.61
CA THR A 70 -16.09 -5.69 -4.71
C THR A 70 -16.76 -6.07 -3.39
N LEU A 71 -16.03 -5.98 -2.27
CA LEU A 71 -16.53 -6.29 -0.93
C LEU A 71 -17.68 -5.35 -0.53
N GLN A 72 -17.57 -4.06 -0.83
CA GLN A 72 -18.64 -3.08 -0.57
C GLN A 72 -19.91 -3.39 -1.36
N SER A 73 -19.79 -3.76 -2.63
CA SER A 73 -20.94 -4.17 -3.46
C SER A 73 -21.63 -5.40 -2.87
N GLN A 74 -20.85 -6.40 -2.50
CA GLN A 74 -21.35 -7.64 -1.90
C GLN A 74 -21.97 -7.42 -0.51
N ALA A 75 -21.43 -6.49 0.30
CA ALA A 75 -21.95 -6.15 1.62
C ALA A 75 -23.24 -5.29 1.57
N LYS A 76 -23.39 -4.48 0.52
CA LYS A 76 -24.62 -3.69 0.26
C LYS A 76 -25.75 -4.52 -0.35
N ASN A 77 -25.42 -5.62 -1.02
CA ASN A 77 -26.41 -6.51 -1.61
C ASN A 77 -27.21 -7.26 -0.52
N ARG A 78 -28.45 -6.83 -0.28
CA ARG A 78 -29.35 -7.42 0.72
C ARG A 78 -29.77 -8.85 0.41
N ALA A 79 -29.65 -9.29 -0.84
CA ALA A 79 -29.95 -10.66 -1.25
C ALA A 79 -28.76 -11.62 -1.04
N ASN A 80 -27.60 -11.12 -0.61
CA ASN A 80 -26.43 -11.95 -0.37
C ASN A 80 -26.56 -12.68 0.99
N PRO A 81 -26.64 -14.03 1.02
CA PRO A 81 -26.73 -14.78 2.27
C PRO A 81 -25.47 -14.62 3.14
N ASN A 82 -24.31 -14.32 2.54
CA ASN A 82 -23.03 -14.16 3.23
C ASN A 82 -22.73 -12.70 3.59
N ARG A 83 -23.74 -11.81 3.57
CA ARG A 83 -23.56 -10.37 3.79
C ARG A 83 -22.78 -10.03 5.06
N SER A 84 -23.07 -10.72 6.17
CA SER A 84 -22.38 -10.47 7.45
C SER A 84 -20.90 -10.82 7.41
N GLU A 85 -20.55 -11.93 6.74
CA GLU A 85 -19.17 -12.37 6.58
C GLU A 85 -18.40 -11.43 5.65
N VAL A 86 -19.01 -11.05 4.52
CA VAL A 86 -18.44 -10.07 3.59
C VAL A 86 -18.20 -8.73 4.28
N GLN A 87 -19.13 -8.29 5.14
CA GLN A 87 -18.97 -7.07 5.92
C GLN A 87 -17.79 -7.17 6.89
N ALA A 88 -17.62 -8.30 7.59
CA ALA A 88 -16.48 -8.53 8.47
C ALA A 88 -15.16 -8.56 7.68
N ASN A 89 -15.13 -9.22 6.52
CA ASN A 89 -13.98 -9.25 5.63
C ASN A 89 -13.64 -7.85 5.09
N LEU A 90 -14.64 -7.04 4.77
CA LEU A 90 -14.43 -5.64 4.38
C LEU A 90 -13.77 -4.84 5.51
N SER A 91 -14.26 -4.95 6.74
CA SER A 91 -13.66 -4.26 7.89
C SER A 91 -12.21 -4.68 8.11
N LEU A 92 -11.94 -5.99 8.12
CA LEU A 92 -10.57 -6.52 8.26
C LEU A 92 -9.66 -6.02 7.12
N PHE A 93 -10.16 -5.98 5.89
CA PHE A 93 -9.41 -5.49 4.74
C PHE A 93 -9.08 -4.00 4.85
N LEU A 94 -10.02 -3.18 5.34
CA LEU A 94 -9.81 -1.74 5.56
C LEU A 94 -8.80 -1.50 6.69
N GLU A 95 -8.86 -2.26 7.77
CA GLU A 95 -7.87 -2.20 8.86
C GLU A 95 -6.48 -2.57 8.35
N ALA A 96 -6.35 -3.66 7.59
CA ALA A 96 -5.09 -4.06 6.98
C ALA A 96 -4.55 -3.00 6.00
N ALA A 97 -5.42 -2.40 5.17
CA ALA A 97 -5.04 -1.33 4.27
C ALA A 97 -4.56 -0.07 5.01
N SER A 98 -5.23 0.30 6.10
CA SER A 98 -4.81 1.41 6.97
C SER A 98 -3.43 1.15 7.59
N GLY A 99 -3.20 -0.06 8.08
CA GLY A 99 -1.91 -0.50 8.59
C GLY A 99 -0.80 -0.41 7.54
N PHE A 100 -1.07 -0.88 6.32
CA PHE A 100 -0.13 -0.82 5.21
C PHE A 100 0.26 0.63 4.86
N TYR A 101 -0.71 1.53 4.65
CA TYR A 101 -0.40 2.92 4.31
C TYR A 101 0.27 3.69 5.46
N THR A 102 -0.05 3.36 6.71
CA THR A 102 0.63 3.93 7.88
C THR A 102 2.10 3.50 7.90
N GLN A 103 2.38 2.21 7.70
CA GLN A 103 3.73 1.67 7.64
C GLN A 103 4.52 2.27 6.47
N LEU A 104 3.92 2.33 5.27
CA LEU A 104 4.53 2.93 4.08
C LEU A 104 4.88 4.40 4.32
N LEU A 105 3.97 5.18 4.92
CA LEU A 105 4.20 6.59 5.22
C LEU A 105 5.36 6.77 6.21
N GLN A 106 5.44 5.93 7.25
CA GLN A 106 6.54 5.95 8.21
C GLN A 106 7.88 5.61 7.55
N GLU A 107 7.91 4.62 6.67
CA GLU A 107 9.11 4.22 5.95
C GLU A 107 9.59 5.31 4.99
N LEU A 108 8.68 5.88 4.18
CA LEU A 108 8.98 7.02 3.29
C LEU A 108 9.52 8.22 4.07
N CYS A 109 8.90 8.58 5.20
CA CYS A 109 9.37 9.69 6.03
C CYS A 109 10.74 9.41 6.67
N THR A 110 11.04 8.14 6.97
CA THR A 110 12.31 7.73 7.59
C THR A 110 13.43 7.64 6.57
N VAL A 111 13.16 7.06 5.40
CA VAL A 111 14.14 6.87 4.33
C VAL A 111 14.48 8.18 3.63
N PHE A 112 13.48 9.02 3.35
CA PHE A 112 13.68 10.30 2.66
C PHE A 112 13.77 11.51 3.59
N ASN A 113 13.83 11.27 4.91
CA ASN A 113 13.96 12.29 5.95
C ASN A 113 12.92 13.44 5.82
N VAL A 114 11.66 13.09 5.55
CA VAL A 114 10.55 14.05 5.47
C VAL A 114 10.11 14.42 6.89
N ASP A 115 10.14 15.72 7.20
CA ASP A 115 9.55 16.28 8.43
C ASP A 115 8.04 16.49 8.21
N LEU A 116 7.24 15.52 8.63
CA LEU A 116 5.78 15.64 8.65
C LEU A 116 5.33 16.18 10.03
N PRO A 117 4.47 17.23 10.10
CA PRO A 117 3.85 17.64 11.36
C PRO A 117 3.12 16.45 11.98
N CYS A 118 3.25 16.24 13.29
CA CYS A 118 2.76 15.07 14.06
C CYS A 118 3.61 13.78 13.99
N ARG A 119 4.74 13.76 13.27
CA ARG A 119 5.69 12.64 13.38
C ARG A 119 6.40 12.68 14.73
N VAL A 120 6.10 11.72 15.60
CA VAL A 120 6.92 11.50 16.80
C VAL A 120 8.27 10.98 16.30
N LYS A 121 9.32 11.78 16.46
CA LYS A 121 10.65 11.42 15.97
C LYS A 121 11.12 10.18 16.75
N SER A 122 11.83 9.24 16.12
CA SER A 122 12.39 8.07 16.84
C SER A 122 13.29 8.49 18.01
N SER A 123 13.90 9.68 17.92
CA SER A 123 14.65 10.30 19.01
C SER A 123 13.80 10.67 20.24
N GLN A 124 12.49 10.84 20.09
CA GLN A 124 11.55 11.14 21.19
C GLN A 124 10.90 9.88 21.79
N LEU A 125 10.96 8.73 21.12
CA LEU A 125 10.33 7.47 21.58
C LEU A 125 11.31 6.47 22.22
N GLY A 126 12.60 6.81 22.37
CA GLY A 126 13.59 5.93 23.01
C GLY A 126 13.84 4.60 22.28
N ILE A 127 13.35 4.44 21.04
CA ILE A 127 13.54 3.21 20.26
C ILE A 127 14.97 3.17 19.75
N ILE A 128 15.72 2.18 20.23
CA ILE A 128 17.08 1.85 19.79
C ILE A 128 17.05 1.73 18.26
N SER A 129 17.75 2.62 17.56
CA SER A 129 17.93 2.53 16.11
C SER A 129 18.64 1.23 15.79
N ASN A 130 17.88 0.18 15.42
CA ASN A 130 18.47 -0.99 14.79
C ASN A 130 18.86 -0.57 13.37
N LYS A 131 20.11 -0.15 13.24
CA LYS A 131 20.75 0.29 12.01
C LYS A 131 20.98 -0.94 11.12
N GLN A 132 19.90 -1.49 10.57
CA GLN A 132 19.99 -2.59 9.61
C GLN A 132 18.93 -2.43 8.53
N SER A 133 18.89 -1.27 7.87
CA SER A 133 18.39 -1.21 6.51
C SER A 133 19.56 -1.53 5.58
N ASN A 134 19.46 -2.63 4.85
CA ASN A 134 20.36 -2.93 3.76
C ASN A 134 20.36 -1.72 2.82
N THR A 135 21.45 -0.97 2.79
CA THR A 135 21.66 0.20 1.92
C THR A 135 21.90 -0.28 0.49
N SER A 136 20.92 -0.95 -0.10
CA SER A 136 20.83 -1.11 -1.54
C SER A 136 20.44 0.25 -2.13
N ALA A 137 21.38 0.87 -2.85
CA ALA A 137 21.28 2.08 -3.68
C ALA A 137 19.91 2.80 -3.66
N ILE A 138 19.60 3.50 -2.57
CA ILE A 138 18.40 4.35 -2.48
C ILE A 138 18.68 5.61 -3.29
N VAL A 139 17.88 5.84 -4.33
CA VAL A 139 17.99 7.04 -5.16
C VAL A 139 17.38 8.20 -4.38
N THR A 140 18.14 9.28 -4.17
CA THR A 140 17.65 10.47 -3.47
C THR A 140 16.58 11.17 -4.33
N PRO A 141 15.33 11.24 -3.87
CA PRO A 141 14.24 11.83 -4.65
C PRO A 141 14.16 13.36 -4.49
N GLN A 142 13.36 13.99 -5.35
CA GLN A 142 13.03 15.41 -5.21
C GLN A 142 12.13 15.66 -3.99
N PRO A 143 12.33 16.77 -3.24
CA PRO A 143 11.47 17.10 -2.10
C PRO A 143 9.98 17.23 -2.45
N SER A 144 9.67 17.67 -3.68
CA SER A 144 8.30 17.73 -4.21
C SER A 144 7.69 16.34 -4.37
N SER A 145 8.47 15.36 -4.85
CA SER A 145 8.06 13.96 -5.01
C SER A 145 7.78 13.32 -3.66
N CYS A 146 8.62 13.57 -2.66
CA CYS A 146 8.39 13.15 -1.28
C CYS A 146 7.09 13.73 -0.71
N SER A 147 6.88 15.03 -0.88
CA SER A 147 5.67 15.70 -0.40
C SER A 147 4.42 15.14 -1.07
N TYR A 148 4.49 14.90 -2.38
CA TYR A 148 3.41 14.29 -3.16
C TYR A 148 3.05 12.89 -2.66
N ILE A 149 4.02 11.99 -2.52
CA ILE A 149 3.72 10.61 -2.11
C ILE A 149 3.20 10.53 -0.67
N CYS A 150 3.71 11.39 0.23
CA CYS A 150 3.19 11.49 1.59
C CYS A 150 1.74 11.99 1.60
N GLN A 151 1.41 13.02 0.81
CA GLN A 151 0.04 13.50 0.65
C GLN A 151 -0.87 12.42 0.05
N HIS A 152 -0.40 11.69 -0.97
CA HIS A 152 -1.13 10.58 -1.57
C HIS A 152 -1.48 9.51 -0.53
N CYS A 153 -0.53 9.12 0.32
CA CYS A 153 -0.79 8.17 1.41
C CYS A 153 -1.82 8.71 2.42
N LEU A 154 -1.72 9.98 2.82
CA LEU A 154 -2.65 10.61 3.76
C LEU A 154 -4.08 10.69 3.21
N VAL A 155 -4.25 11.01 1.93
CA VAL A 155 -5.56 11.01 1.28
C VAL A 155 -6.19 9.63 1.34
N HIS A 156 -5.44 8.57 1.00
CA HIS A 156 -5.97 7.20 1.06
C HIS A 156 -6.23 6.72 2.48
N LEU A 157 -5.39 7.11 3.46
CA LEU A 157 -5.65 6.84 4.87
C LEU A 157 -6.95 7.50 5.34
N GLY A 158 -7.21 8.75 4.95
CA GLY A 158 -8.46 9.45 5.22
C GLY A 158 -9.66 8.75 4.56
N ASP A 159 -9.51 8.32 3.32
CA ASP A 159 -10.53 7.58 2.57
C ASP A 159 -10.83 6.20 3.18
N ILE A 160 -9.85 5.54 3.77
CA ILE A 160 -10.01 4.25 4.45
C ILE A 160 -10.70 4.46 5.80
N GLY A 161 -10.22 5.42 6.61
CA GLY A 161 -10.82 5.76 7.91
C GLY A 161 -12.28 6.22 7.79
N GLY A 162 -12.61 7.01 6.77
CA GLY A 162 -13.98 7.41 6.48
C GLY A 162 -14.91 6.24 6.11
N LYS A 163 -14.38 5.13 5.60
CA LYS A 163 -15.15 3.90 5.29
C LYS A 163 -15.37 3.00 6.50
N THR A 164 -14.65 3.23 7.61
CA THR A 164 -14.78 2.46 8.86
C THR A 164 -15.77 3.06 9.86
N SER A 165 -16.18 4.32 9.70
CA SER A 165 -17.22 4.91 10.54
C SER A 165 -18.61 4.45 10.11
N PRO A 166 -19.39 3.78 10.98
CA PRO A 166 -20.81 3.62 10.74
C PRO A 166 -21.48 5.00 10.85
N ALA A 167 -22.21 5.39 9.81
CA ALA A 167 -23.22 6.45 9.91
C ALA A 167 -24.43 5.94 10.71
#